data_AF-A0A534V3M1-F1
#
_entry.id   AF-A0A534V3M1-F1
#
_cell.length_a   1.000
_cell.length_b   1.000
_cell.length_c   1.000
_cell.angle_alpha   90.00
_cell.angle_beta   90.00
_cell.angle_gamma   90.00
#
_symmetry.space_group_name_H-M   'P 1'
#
loop_
_entity.id
_entity.type
_entity.pdbx_description
1 polymer ?
#
loop_
_entity_poly.entity_id
_entity_poly.type
_entity_poly.pdbx_seq_one_letter_code
_entity_poly.pdbx_strand_id
1 'polypeptide(L)'
;MAAFMLLEQRRLVEALEALDLYYTTRHEEPLNLLALGTGAKIRLLLGDRDGAAAALSQAEALLRRLGRSNVAPYHQSAYLVSQFLFDLTALEELPDGAGRRGRWALARRARRSARQAVAIARRIAREQPEVYRLAGHLAWASRRPARAVSLWSRSLAMARRLGMRPELARTYFEAGQRLANARGSLILDGKDAAGCIETARALFEELGLEWDLARVVAQRRHAA
;
A
#
# COMPACT_ATOMS: atom_id res chain seq x y z
N MET A 1 0.97 -15.74 -13.51
CA MET A 1 0.08 -14.58 -13.80
C MET A 1 -1.10 -14.47 -12.84
N ALA A 2 -1.71 -15.57 -12.38
CA ALA A 2 -2.83 -15.56 -11.44
C ALA A 2 -2.58 -14.78 -10.13
N ALA A 3 -1.38 -14.88 -9.55
CA ALA A 3 -1.04 -14.24 -8.26
C ALA A 3 -1.36 -12.73 -8.20
N PHE A 4 -1.10 -11.98 -9.28
CA PHE A 4 -1.37 -10.53 -9.29
C PHE A 4 -2.86 -10.22 -9.32
N MET A 5 -3.64 -10.97 -10.10
CA MET A 5 -5.09 -10.81 -10.15
C MET A 5 -5.73 -11.17 -8.81
N LEU A 6 -5.28 -12.28 -8.19
CA LEU A 6 -5.73 -12.71 -6.87
C LEU A 6 -5.39 -11.65 -5.80
N LEU A 7 -4.19 -11.06 -5.85
CA LEU A 7 -3.82 -9.94 -4.98
C LEU A 7 -4.72 -8.72 -5.18
N GLU A 8 -5.03 -8.36 -6.42
CA GLU A 8 -5.97 -7.25 -6.70
C GLU A 8 -7.38 -7.53 -6.19
N GLN A 9 -7.79 -8.80 -6.12
CA GLN A 9 -9.04 -9.23 -5.50
C GLN A 9 -8.95 -9.42 -3.98
N ARG A 10 -7.77 -9.25 -3.38
CA ARG A 10 -7.48 -9.56 -1.98
C ARG A 10 -7.82 -11.01 -1.60
N ARG A 11 -7.68 -11.93 -2.54
CA ARG A 11 -7.66 -13.38 -2.31
C ARG A 11 -6.27 -13.78 -1.83
N LEU A 12 -5.91 -13.32 -0.64
CA LEU A 12 -4.52 -13.20 -0.19
C LEU A 12 -3.81 -14.53 -0.01
N VAL A 13 -4.50 -15.54 0.52
CA VAL A 13 -3.94 -16.89 0.70
C VAL A 13 -3.64 -17.51 -0.66
N GLU A 14 -4.65 -17.56 -1.56
CA GLU A 14 -4.43 -18.10 -2.90
C GLU A 14 -3.41 -17.28 -3.71
N ALA A 15 -3.34 -15.96 -3.50
CA ALA A 15 -2.33 -15.11 -4.13
C ALA A 15 -0.92 -15.49 -3.66
N LEU A 16 -0.74 -15.82 -2.37
CA LEU A 16 0.54 -16.24 -1.82
C LEU A 16 0.95 -17.61 -2.36
N GLU A 17 0.04 -18.59 -2.37
CA GLU A 17 0.27 -19.92 -2.93
C GLU A 17 0.67 -19.86 -4.41
N ALA A 18 -0.07 -19.08 -5.20
CA ALA A 18 0.23 -18.88 -6.61
C ALA A 18 1.57 -18.17 -6.85
N LEU A 19 2.00 -17.33 -5.89
CA LEU A 19 3.27 -16.63 -5.95
C LEU A 19 4.45 -17.52 -5.56
N ASP A 20 4.26 -18.39 -4.56
CA ASP A 20 5.27 -19.36 -4.15
C ASP A 20 5.52 -20.40 -5.26
N LEU A 21 4.46 -20.83 -5.96
CA LEU A 21 4.61 -21.65 -7.17
C LEU A 21 5.38 -20.90 -8.27
N TYR A 22 5.08 -19.62 -8.48
CA TYR A 22 5.81 -18.81 -9.46
C TYR A 22 7.29 -18.66 -9.09
N TYR A 23 7.59 -18.44 -7.81
CA TYR A 23 8.96 -18.26 -7.30
C TYR A 23 9.80 -19.53 -7.43
N THR A 24 9.21 -20.70 -7.11
CA THR A 24 9.91 -21.99 -7.15
C THR A 24 10.18 -22.49 -8.57
N THR A 25 9.36 -22.09 -9.54
CA THR A 25 9.48 -22.54 -10.94
C THR A 25 10.28 -21.60 -11.84
N ARG A 26 10.64 -20.40 -11.38
CA ARG A 26 11.37 -19.38 -12.15
C ARG A 26 12.81 -19.22 -11.66
N HIS A 27 13.77 -19.47 -12.54
CA HIS A 27 15.21 -19.32 -12.24
C HIS A 27 15.77 -17.92 -12.52
N GLU A 28 14.98 -17.04 -13.15
CA GLU A 28 15.40 -15.67 -13.46
C GLU A 28 15.43 -14.79 -12.21
N GLU A 29 16.63 -14.56 -11.68
CA GLU A 29 16.84 -13.79 -10.46
C GLU A 29 16.18 -12.40 -10.43
N PRO A 30 16.15 -11.60 -11.52
CA PRO A 30 15.45 -10.31 -11.50
C PRO A 30 13.93 -10.44 -11.29
N LEU A 31 13.31 -11.50 -11.79
CA LEU A 31 11.87 -11.75 -11.59
C LEU A 31 11.55 -12.18 -10.17
N ASN A 32 12.52 -12.77 -9.47
CA ASN A 32 12.40 -13.12 -8.07
C ASN A 32 12.29 -11.88 -7.17
N LEU A 33 12.85 -10.72 -7.56
CA LEU A 33 12.62 -9.45 -6.85
C LEU A 33 11.16 -9.02 -6.86
N LEU A 34 10.50 -9.16 -8.02
CA LEU A 34 9.08 -8.85 -8.16
C LEU A 34 8.26 -9.77 -7.26
N ALA A 35 8.56 -11.07 -7.27
CA ALA A 35 7.87 -12.05 -6.43
C ALA A 35 8.07 -11.78 -4.93
N LEU A 36 9.30 -11.60 -4.47
CA LEU A 36 9.59 -11.33 -3.05
C LEU A 36 8.91 -10.04 -2.58
N GLY A 37 8.92 -8.98 -3.39
CA GLY A 37 8.20 -7.74 -3.11
C GLY A 37 6.70 -7.96 -2.99
N THR A 38 6.08 -8.60 -3.99
CA THR A 38 4.63 -8.92 -3.95
C THR A 38 4.27 -9.80 -2.76
N GLY A 39 5.10 -10.78 -2.43
CA GLY A 39 4.91 -11.67 -1.29
C GLY A 39 4.97 -10.92 0.04
N ALA A 40 5.88 -9.96 0.19
CA ALA A 40 5.93 -9.10 1.36
C ALA A 40 4.65 -8.28 1.54
N LYS A 41 4.09 -7.72 0.45
CA LYS A 41 2.80 -7.02 0.48
C LYS A 41 1.66 -7.94 0.91
N ILE A 42 1.58 -9.15 0.34
CA ILE A 42 0.55 -10.13 0.72
C ILE A 42 0.63 -10.48 2.19
N ARG A 43 1.84 -10.81 2.69
CA ARG A 43 2.07 -11.14 4.11
C ARG A 43 1.70 -9.99 5.04
N LEU A 44 2.04 -8.75 4.69
CA LEU A 44 1.60 -7.57 5.44
C LEU A 44 0.08 -7.46 5.54
N LEU A 45 -0.65 -7.77 4.46
CA LEU A 45 -2.11 -7.70 4.45
C LEU A 45 -2.77 -8.84 5.24
N LEU A 46 -2.07 -9.96 5.37
CA LEU A 46 -2.44 -11.09 6.25
C LEU A 46 -2.08 -10.84 7.72
N GLY A 47 -1.37 -9.75 8.04
CA GLY A 47 -0.84 -9.50 9.39
C GLY A 47 0.44 -10.26 9.72
N ASP A 48 0.99 -11.03 8.79
CA ASP A 48 2.28 -11.72 8.91
C ASP A 48 3.45 -10.75 8.71
N ARG A 49 3.78 -10.03 9.79
CA ARG A 49 4.83 -9.01 9.77
C ARG A 49 6.23 -9.62 9.66
N ASP A 50 6.47 -10.75 10.32
CA ASP A 50 7.78 -11.39 10.35
C ASP A 50 8.10 -12.01 9.00
N GLY A 51 7.15 -12.70 8.37
CA GLY A 51 7.32 -13.23 7.03
C GLY A 51 7.46 -12.11 5.99
N ALA A 52 6.76 -10.98 6.14
CA ALA A 52 6.98 -9.81 5.30
C ALA A 52 8.40 -9.24 5.46
N ALA A 53 8.91 -9.13 6.69
CA ALA A 53 10.26 -8.67 6.96
C ALA A 53 11.32 -9.61 6.35
N ALA A 54 11.11 -10.93 6.45
CA ALA A 54 11.99 -11.93 5.85
C ALA A 54 12.02 -11.80 4.32
N ALA A 55 10.87 -11.70 3.66
CA ALA A 55 10.77 -11.53 2.22
C ALA A 55 11.45 -10.22 1.73
N LEU A 56 11.27 -9.12 2.46
CA LEU A 56 11.94 -7.84 2.15
C LEU A 56 13.45 -7.94 2.31
N SER A 57 13.94 -8.64 3.35
CA SER A 57 15.38 -8.84 3.57
C SER A 57 16.01 -9.67 2.44
N GLN A 58 15.33 -10.73 1.99
CA GLN A 58 15.75 -11.51 0.82
C GLN A 58 15.76 -10.67 -0.46
N ALA A 59 14.72 -9.87 -0.70
CA ALA A 59 14.66 -8.98 -1.86
C ALA A 59 15.80 -7.94 -1.82
N GLU A 60 16.11 -7.39 -0.66
CA GLU A 60 17.20 -6.42 -0.52
C GLU A 60 18.57 -7.07 -0.78
N ALA A 61 18.81 -8.28 -0.25
CA ALA A 61 20.04 -9.03 -0.49
C ALA A 61 20.21 -9.35 -1.98
N LEU A 62 19.14 -9.77 -2.65
CA LEU A 62 19.12 -10.05 -4.08
C LEU A 62 19.42 -8.79 -4.90
N LEU A 63 18.77 -7.66 -4.56
CA LEU A 63 18.98 -6.38 -5.25
C LEU A 63 20.41 -5.85 -5.05
N ARG A 64 21.01 -6.06 -3.88
CA ARG A 64 22.43 -5.73 -3.63
C ARG A 64 23.36 -6.57 -4.49
N ARG A 65 23.11 -7.88 -4.59
CA ARG A 65 23.92 -8.82 -5.38
C ARG A 65 23.85 -8.53 -6.88
N LEU A 66 22.65 -8.29 -7.41
CA LEU A 66 22.45 -7.97 -8.84
C LEU A 66 22.96 -6.57 -9.22
N GLY A 67 23.03 -5.66 -8.25
CA GLY A 67 23.34 -4.25 -8.46
C GLY A 67 22.11 -3.45 -8.92
N ARG A 68 21.74 -2.42 -8.16
CA ARG A 68 20.52 -1.62 -8.39
C ARG A 68 20.41 -1.01 -9.79
N SER A 69 21.52 -0.65 -10.40
CA SER A 69 21.59 -0.07 -11.75
C SER A 69 21.37 -1.11 -12.86
N ASN A 70 21.57 -2.39 -12.57
CA ASN A 70 21.49 -3.48 -13.55
C ASN A 70 20.10 -4.14 -13.58
N VAL A 71 19.26 -3.84 -12.60
CA VAL A 71 17.90 -4.39 -12.52
C VAL A 71 16.92 -3.39 -13.13
N ALA A 72 16.12 -3.84 -14.09
CA ALA A 72 15.11 -2.98 -14.70
C ALA A 72 14.16 -2.39 -13.63
N PRO A 73 13.77 -1.10 -13.73
CA PRO A 73 12.91 -0.43 -12.75
C PRO A 73 11.63 -1.21 -12.40
N TYR A 74 11.04 -1.89 -13.39
CA TYR A 74 9.85 -2.71 -13.22
C TYR A 74 10.04 -3.83 -12.17
N HIS A 75 11.17 -4.53 -12.17
CA HIS A 75 11.42 -5.62 -11.21
C HIS A 75 11.64 -5.13 -9.78
N GLN A 76 12.10 -3.89 -9.62
CA GLN A 76 12.31 -3.28 -8.31
C GLN A 76 11.01 -2.72 -7.71
N SER A 77 9.98 -2.51 -8.53
CA SER A 77 8.81 -1.72 -8.12
C SER A 77 8.08 -2.32 -6.92
N ALA A 78 7.72 -3.59 -6.99
CA ALA A 78 6.99 -4.26 -5.90
C ALA A 78 7.79 -4.30 -4.60
N TYR A 79 9.11 -4.51 -4.66
CA TYR A 79 9.96 -4.45 -3.47
C TYR A 79 9.94 -3.04 -2.84
N LEU A 80 10.14 -1.99 -3.63
CA LEU A 80 10.18 -0.61 -3.11
C LEU A 80 8.84 -0.16 -2.55
N VAL A 81 7.73 -0.52 -3.20
CA VAL A 81 6.37 -0.23 -2.72
C VAL A 81 6.09 -0.99 -1.42
N SER A 82 6.45 -2.26 -1.34
CA SER A 82 6.22 -3.09 -0.15
C SER A 82 7.11 -2.69 1.01
N GLN A 83 8.35 -2.28 0.77
CA GLN A 83 9.20 -1.69 1.80
C GLN A 83 8.61 -0.39 2.34
N PHE A 84 8.02 0.45 1.48
CA PHE A 84 7.34 1.65 1.91
C PHE A 84 6.11 1.32 2.76
N LEU A 85 5.27 0.38 2.32
CA LEU A 85 4.13 -0.10 3.09
C LEU A 85 4.57 -0.62 4.47
N PHE A 86 5.57 -1.50 4.52
CA PHE A 86 6.11 -2.05 5.77
C PHE A 86 6.54 -0.97 6.76
N ASP A 87 7.31 0.02 6.28
CA ASP A 87 7.83 1.09 7.12
C ASP A 87 6.73 2.05 7.59
N LEU A 88 5.73 2.28 6.75
CA LEU A 88 4.56 3.09 7.09
C LEU A 88 3.69 2.39 8.13
N THR A 89 3.38 1.11 7.94
CA THR A 89 2.62 0.31 8.91
C THR A 89 3.32 0.30 10.28
N ALA A 90 4.65 0.17 10.30
CA ALA A 90 5.45 0.32 11.52
C ALA A 90 5.24 1.66 12.25
N LEU A 91 5.15 2.75 11.49
CA LEU A 91 4.95 4.08 12.03
C LEU A 91 3.51 4.28 12.53
N GLU A 92 2.52 3.73 11.82
CA GLU A 92 1.10 3.89 12.14
C GLU A 92 0.67 3.04 13.36
N GLU A 93 1.24 1.85 13.52
CA GLU A 93 0.95 0.96 14.66
C GLU A 93 1.74 1.33 15.93
N LEU A 94 2.60 2.33 15.86
CA LEU A 94 3.39 2.75 17.00
C LEU A 94 2.47 3.35 18.08
N PRO A 95 2.46 2.81 19.33
CA PRO A 95 1.59 3.31 20.39
C PRO A 95 1.82 4.79 20.69
N ASP A 96 0.79 5.49 21.14
CA ASP A 96 0.88 6.93 21.45
C ASP A 96 1.92 7.24 22.54
N GLY A 97 2.17 6.29 23.45
CA GLY A 97 3.21 6.37 24.48
C GLY A 97 4.63 6.00 24.02
N ALA A 98 4.83 5.59 22.76
CA ALA A 98 6.16 5.27 22.26
C ALA A 98 7.05 6.52 22.26
N GLY A 99 8.23 6.40 22.88
CA GLY A 99 9.16 7.51 23.04
C GLY A 99 9.47 8.25 21.74
N ARG A 100 9.68 9.57 21.84
CA ARG A 100 9.94 10.48 20.70
C ARG A 100 11.03 9.96 19.75
N ARG A 101 12.09 9.34 20.29
CA ARG A 101 13.21 8.78 19.52
C ARG A 101 12.78 7.62 18.60
N GLY A 102 11.93 6.71 19.09
CA GLY A 102 11.41 5.58 18.31
C GLY A 102 10.51 6.06 17.16
N ARG A 103 9.58 6.98 17.47
CA ARG A 103 8.72 7.61 16.45
C ARG A 103 9.52 8.33 15.37
N TRP A 104 10.56 9.08 15.77
CA TRP A 104 11.43 9.76 14.82
C TRP A 104 12.18 8.78 13.90
N ALA A 105 12.71 7.68 14.45
CA ALA A 105 13.45 6.68 13.68
C ALA A 105 12.56 6.02 12.62
N LEU A 106 11.35 5.61 13.00
CA LEU A 106 10.37 5.01 12.08
C LEU A 106 9.89 6.03 11.03
N ALA A 107 9.60 7.26 11.43
CA ALA A 107 9.21 8.32 10.50
C ALA A 107 10.32 8.62 9.47
N ARG A 108 11.59 8.60 9.89
CA ARG A 108 12.73 8.74 8.98
C ARG A 108 12.84 7.57 8.02
N ARG A 109 12.61 6.34 8.49
CA ARG A 109 12.61 5.11 7.67
C ARG A 109 11.49 5.16 6.62
N ALA A 110 10.25 5.39 7.04
CA ALA A 110 9.10 5.54 6.15
C ALA A 110 9.27 6.67 5.12
N ARG A 111 9.86 7.81 5.50
CA ARG A 111 10.19 8.89 4.54
C ARG A 111 11.26 8.48 3.53
N ARG A 112 12.21 7.61 3.91
CA ARG A 112 13.25 7.14 2.99
C ARG A 112 12.65 6.20 1.96
N SER A 113 11.91 5.19 2.39
CA SER A 113 11.23 4.25 1.48
C SER A 113 10.16 4.94 0.64
N ALA A 114 9.41 5.90 1.20
CA ALA A 114 8.47 6.72 0.43
C ALA A 114 9.13 7.46 -0.74
N ARG A 115 10.32 8.05 -0.53
CA ARG A 115 11.05 8.74 -1.62
C ARG A 115 11.44 7.76 -2.72
N GLN A 116 11.87 6.56 -2.36
CA GLN A 116 12.23 5.51 -3.32
C GLN A 116 11.00 5.00 -4.08
N ALA A 117 9.89 4.74 -3.38
CA ALA A 117 8.62 4.32 -3.98
C ALA A 117 8.05 5.41 -4.92
N VAL A 118 8.09 6.68 -4.53
CA VAL A 118 7.65 7.79 -5.40
C VAL A 118 8.55 7.93 -6.63
N ALA A 119 9.86 7.74 -6.48
CA ALA A 119 10.78 7.77 -7.62
C ALA A 119 10.48 6.65 -8.63
N ILE A 120 10.16 5.44 -8.16
CA ILE A 120 9.83 4.32 -9.06
C ILE A 120 8.45 4.51 -9.71
N ALA A 121 7.45 5.01 -8.96
CA ALA A 121 6.10 5.27 -9.49
C ALA A 121 6.07 6.33 -10.61
N ARG A 122 7.04 7.26 -10.63
CA ARG A 122 7.18 8.20 -11.77
C ARG A 122 7.50 7.49 -13.09
N ARG A 123 8.14 6.32 -13.04
CA ARG A 123 8.53 5.52 -14.21
C ARG A 123 7.51 4.42 -14.50
N ILE A 124 6.86 3.90 -13.47
CA ILE A 124 5.96 2.74 -13.57
C ILE A 124 4.54 3.18 -13.23
N ALA A 125 3.73 3.42 -14.26
CA ALA A 125 2.38 3.98 -14.12
C ALA A 125 1.48 3.15 -13.19
N ARG A 126 1.55 1.80 -13.27
CA ARG A 126 0.75 0.89 -12.42
C ARG A 126 0.94 1.12 -10.91
N GLU A 127 2.10 1.61 -10.48
CA GLU A 127 2.37 1.83 -9.05
C GLU A 127 1.86 3.19 -8.56
N GLN A 128 1.49 4.10 -9.46
CA GLN A 128 1.17 5.49 -9.12
C GLN A 128 0.02 5.60 -8.13
N PRO A 129 -1.15 4.95 -8.33
CA PRO A 129 -2.27 5.10 -7.41
C PRO A 129 -1.92 4.66 -5.98
N GLU A 130 -1.38 3.45 -5.83
CA GLU A 130 -1.00 2.91 -4.52
C GLU A 130 0.08 3.76 -3.85
N VAL A 131 1.14 4.14 -4.56
CA VAL A 131 2.23 4.92 -3.96
C VAL A 131 1.75 6.30 -3.50
N TYR A 132 0.88 6.97 -4.26
CA TYR A 132 0.32 8.25 -3.82
C TYR A 132 -0.67 8.09 -2.66
N ARG A 133 -1.42 6.99 -2.60
CA ARG A 133 -2.28 6.65 -1.46
C ARG A 133 -1.46 6.50 -0.18
N LEU A 134 -0.41 5.67 -0.22
CA LEU A 134 0.51 5.46 0.91
C LEU A 134 1.28 6.74 1.28
N ALA A 135 1.67 7.56 0.30
CA ALA A 135 2.28 8.86 0.58
C ALA A 135 1.32 9.80 1.33
N GLY A 136 0.02 9.74 1.01
CA GLY A 136 -1.03 10.45 1.74
C GLY A 136 -1.12 9.98 3.19
N HIS A 137 -1.04 8.68 3.45
CA HIS A 137 -0.99 8.13 4.82
C HIS A 137 0.22 8.63 5.60
N LEU A 138 1.40 8.61 4.98
CA LEU A 138 2.60 9.14 5.62
C LEU A 138 2.47 10.64 5.94
N ALA A 139 1.85 11.42 5.06
CA ALA A 139 1.57 12.82 5.31
C ALA A 139 0.60 13.01 6.49
N TRP A 140 -0.45 12.18 6.55
CA TRP A 140 -1.42 12.15 7.64
C TRP A 140 -0.77 11.82 8.98
N ALA A 141 -0.04 10.71 9.05
CA ALA A 141 0.72 10.28 10.23
C ALA A 141 1.77 11.33 10.67
N SER A 142 2.27 12.13 9.72
CA SER A 142 3.16 13.27 9.98
C SER A 142 2.41 14.56 10.35
N ARG A 143 1.10 14.52 10.68
CA ARG A 143 0.26 15.67 11.03
C ARG A 143 0.20 16.76 9.94
N ARG A 144 0.17 16.35 8.67
CA ARG A 144 0.05 17.26 7.50
C ARG A 144 -1.22 16.96 6.70
N PRO A 145 -2.42 17.26 7.24
CA PRO A 145 -3.70 16.85 6.64
C PRO A 145 -3.94 17.41 5.23
N ALA A 146 -3.66 18.70 4.98
CA ALA A 146 -3.82 19.28 3.64
C ALA A 146 -2.94 18.59 2.59
N ARG A 147 -1.72 18.20 2.98
CA ARG A 147 -0.81 17.45 2.10
C ARG A 147 -1.31 16.03 1.87
N ALA A 148 -1.90 15.39 2.87
CA ALA A 148 -2.49 14.06 2.74
C ALA A 148 -3.63 14.08 1.72
N VAL A 149 -4.57 15.02 1.86
CA VAL A 149 -5.68 15.21 0.91
C VAL A 149 -5.17 15.43 -0.51
N SER A 150 -4.19 16.32 -0.70
CA SER A 150 -3.56 16.54 -2.01
C SER A 150 -2.97 15.25 -2.63
N LEU A 151 -2.34 14.41 -1.82
CA LEU A 151 -1.76 13.14 -2.29
C LEU A 151 -2.84 12.10 -2.60
N TRP A 152 -3.91 12.03 -1.81
CA TRP A 152 -5.06 11.18 -2.10
C TRP A 152 -5.79 11.62 -3.36
N SER A 153 -6.03 12.92 -3.57
CA SER A 153 -6.59 13.44 -4.82
C SER A 153 -5.75 13.04 -6.02
N ARG A 154 -4.42 13.08 -5.88
CA ARG A 154 -3.51 12.62 -6.94
C ARG A 154 -3.62 11.11 -7.18
N SER A 155 -3.73 10.31 -6.12
CA SER A 155 -3.96 8.87 -6.23
C SER A 155 -5.27 8.58 -6.98
N LEU A 156 -6.37 9.22 -6.60
CA LEU A 156 -7.68 9.09 -7.26
C LEU A 156 -7.61 9.47 -8.74
N ALA A 157 -6.97 10.58 -9.07
CA ALA A 157 -6.79 11.01 -10.46
C ALA A 157 -6.01 9.99 -11.30
N MET A 158 -4.94 9.40 -10.74
CA MET A 158 -4.18 8.35 -11.44
C MET A 158 -4.98 7.05 -11.56
N ALA A 159 -5.71 6.65 -10.52
CA ALA A 159 -6.55 5.46 -10.55
C ALA A 159 -7.63 5.57 -11.64
N ARG A 160 -8.32 6.72 -11.74
CA ARG A 160 -9.30 6.98 -12.81
C ARG A 160 -8.66 6.92 -14.19
N ARG A 161 -7.55 7.65 -14.38
CA ARG A 161 -6.84 7.71 -15.66
C ARG A 161 -6.40 6.33 -16.16
N LEU A 162 -6.01 5.45 -15.26
CA LEU A 162 -5.52 4.10 -15.58
C LEU A 162 -6.61 3.03 -15.52
N GLY A 163 -7.86 3.37 -15.20
CA GLY A 163 -8.93 2.40 -15.02
C GLY A 163 -8.74 1.46 -13.82
N MET A 164 -7.90 1.83 -12.84
CA MET A 164 -7.61 1.00 -11.65
C MET A 164 -8.68 1.19 -10.58
N ARG A 165 -9.88 0.67 -10.85
CA ARG A 165 -11.05 0.79 -9.98
C ARG A 165 -10.85 0.25 -8.56
N PRO A 166 -10.14 -0.89 -8.33
CA PRO A 166 -9.82 -1.35 -6.98
C PRO A 166 -8.99 -0.33 -6.17
N GLU A 167 -7.97 0.27 -6.78
CA GLU A 167 -7.15 1.30 -6.09
C GLU A 167 -7.91 2.61 -5.87
N LEU A 168 -8.87 2.94 -6.75
CA LEU A 168 -9.79 4.06 -6.54
C LEU A 168 -10.61 3.85 -5.26
N ALA A 169 -11.23 2.68 -5.13
CA ALA A 169 -12.05 2.32 -3.98
C ALA A 169 -11.25 2.30 -2.67
N ARG A 170 -10.05 1.67 -2.68
CA ARG A 170 -9.13 1.65 -1.53
C ARG A 170 -8.71 3.04 -1.08
N THR A 171 -8.44 3.94 -2.03
CA THR A 171 -8.07 5.32 -1.70
C THR A 171 -9.21 6.05 -1.00
N TYR A 172 -10.44 5.94 -1.50
CA TYR A 172 -11.60 6.53 -0.84
C TYR A 172 -11.82 5.94 0.57
N PHE A 173 -11.71 4.63 0.72
CA PHE A 173 -11.93 3.98 2.01
C PHE A 173 -10.89 4.40 3.05
N GLU A 174 -9.61 4.32 2.70
CA GLU A 174 -8.51 4.56 3.64
C GLU A 174 -8.34 6.05 3.97
N ALA A 175 -8.62 6.94 3.01
CA ALA A 175 -8.69 8.37 3.25
C ALA A 175 -9.93 8.73 4.09
N GLY A 176 -11.11 8.21 3.73
CA GLY A 176 -12.36 8.45 4.45
C GLY A 176 -12.27 8.09 5.93
N GLN A 177 -11.67 6.95 6.27
CA GLN A 177 -11.39 6.57 7.66
C GLN A 177 -10.54 7.60 8.42
N ARG A 178 -9.51 8.16 7.76
CA ARG A 178 -8.64 9.17 8.38
C ARG A 178 -9.36 10.50 8.53
N LEU A 179 -10.15 10.89 7.53
CA LEU A 179 -10.97 12.10 7.57
C LEU A 179 -12.05 12.04 8.67
N ALA A 180 -12.67 10.88 8.89
CA ALA A 180 -13.67 10.69 9.95
C ALA A 180 -13.08 10.94 11.35
N ASN A 181 -11.80 10.61 11.54
CA ASN A 181 -11.08 10.79 12.81
C ASN A 181 -10.42 12.17 12.94
N ALA A 182 -10.60 13.05 11.96
CA ALA A 182 -10.00 14.38 11.94
C ALA A 182 -10.87 15.39 12.70
N ARG A 183 -10.23 16.36 13.36
CA ARG A 183 -10.93 17.57 13.80
C ARG A 183 -11.11 18.49 12.59
N GLY A 184 -12.36 18.67 12.14
CA GLY A 184 -12.74 19.59 11.06
C GLY A 184 -13.21 18.90 9.77
N SER A 185 -13.76 19.70 8.85
CA SER A 185 -14.45 19.24 7.64
C SER A 185 -13.53 19.21 6.41
N LEU A 186 -12.52 18.33 6.44
CA LEU A 186 -11.68 18.11 5.26
C LEU A 186 -12.44 17.33 4.18
N ILE A 187 -12.34 17.80 2.94
CA ILE A 187 -13.03 17.24 1.79
C ILE A 187 -12.02 16.62 0.81
N LEU A 188 -12.32 15.43 0.31
CA LEU A 188 -11.57 14.74 -0.73
C LEU A 188 -12.46 14.53 -1.94
N ASP A 189 -12.07 15.07 -3.09
CA ASP A 189 -12.82 14.88 -4.35
C ASP A 189 -14.30 15.31 -4.23
N GLY A 190 -14.55 16.43 -3.55
CA GLY A 190 -15.90 16.93 -3.29
C GLY A 190 -16.71 16.13 -2.25
N LYS A 191 -16.10 15.16 -1.56
CA LYS A 191 -16.76 14.29 -0.58
C LYS A 191 -16.16 14.47 0.81
N ASP A 192 -17.01 14.45 1.82
CA ASP A 192 -16.60 14.32 3.21
C ASP A 192 -16.19 12.87 3.55
N ALA A 193 -15.90 12.61 4.82
CA ALA A 193 -15.48 11.29 5.27
C ALA A 193 -16.54 10.20 4.97
N ALA A 194 -17.82 10.48 5.24
CA ALA A 194 -18.92 9.56 5.01
C ALA A 194 -19.11 9.29 3.51
N GLY A 195 -19.14 10.34 2.68
CA GLY A 195 -19.25 10.22 1.23
C GLY A 195 -18.09 9.45 0.60
N CYS A 196 -16.87 9.58 1.13
CA CYS A 196 -15.72 8.76 0.73
C CYS A 196 -15.96 7.28 1.06
N ILE A 197 -16.36 6.96 2.30
CA ILE A 197 -16.58 5.57 2.73
C ILE A 197 -17.73 4.92 1.93
N GLU A 198 -18.83 5.64 1.70
CA GLU A 198 -19.94 5.14 0.88
C GLU A 198 -19.53 4.89 -0.58
N THR A 199 -18.74 5.81 -1.16
CA THR A 199 -18.22 5.63 -2.53
C THR A 199 -17.32 4.40 -2.62
N ALA A 200 -16.46 4.17 -1.61
CA ALA A 200 -15.62 2.99 -1.57
C ALA A 200 -16.43 1.70 -1.44
N ARG A 201 -17.43 1.67 -0.55
CA ARG A 201 -18.31 0.51 -0.37
C ARG A 201 -19.01 0.14 -1.68
N ALA A 202 -19.63 1.11 -2.35
CA ALA A 202 -20.34 0.86 -3.61
C ALA A 202 -19.39 0.30 -4.69
N LEU A 203 -18.16 0.82 -4.79
CA LEU A 203 -17.17 0.28 -5.71
C LEU A 203 -16.70 -1.13 -5.33
N PHE A 204 -16.51 -1.42 -4.04
CA PHE A 204 -16.14 -2.75 -3.61
C PHE A 204 -17.27 -3.77 -3.85
N GLU A 205 -18.54 -3.40 -3.64
CA GLU A 205 -19.73 -4.19 -3.98
C GLU A 205 -19.78 -4.50 -5.48
N GLU A 206 -19.68 -3.46 -6.32
CA GLU A 206 -19.73 -3.62 -7.78
C GLU A 206 -18.60 -4.52 -8.32
N LEU A 207 -17.42 -4.46 -7.70
CA LEU A 207 -16.24 -5.22 -8.12
C LEU A 207 -16.15 -6.60 -7.46
N GLY A 208 -17.06 -6.95 -6.54
CA GLY A 208 -16.99 -8.21 -5.78
C GLY A 208 -15.75 -8.34 -4.88
N LEU A 209 -15.27 -7.23 -4.31
CA LEU A 209 -14.07 -7.20 -3.47
C LEU A 209 -14.40 -7.48 -2.00
N GLU A 210 -14.76 -8.73 -1.71
CA GLU A 210 -15.31 -9.18 -0.42
C GLU A 210 -14.41 -8.88 0.79
N TRP A 211 -13.10 -9.07 0.65
CA TRP A 211 -12.14 -8.78 1.73
C TRP A 211 -12.11 -7.29 2.07
N ASP A 212 -12.14 -6.42 1.06
CA ASP A 212 -12.17 -4.97 1.25
C ASP A 212 -13.53 -4.54 1.86
N LEU A 213 -14.66 -5.16 1.45
CA LEU A 213 -15.98 -4.93 2.06
C LEU A 213 -16.05 -5.32 3.53
N ALA A 214 -15.51 -6.48 3.89
CA ALA A 214 -15.49 -6.95 5.27
C ALA A 214 -14.83 -5.91 6.20
N ARG A 215 -13.80 -5.21 5.71
CA ARG A 215 -13.15 -4.13 6.47
C ARG A 215 -14.02 -2.88 6.62
N VAL A 216 -14.80 -2.51 5.61
CA VAL A 216 -15.77 -1.41 5.71
C VAL A 216 -16.81 -1.73 6.80
N VAL A 217 -17.31 -2.96 6.83
CA VAL A 217 -18.31 -3.41 7.81
C VAL A 217 -17.74 -3.45 9.22
N ALA A 218 -16.54 -4.01 9.40
CA ALA A 218 -15.86 -4.06 10.69
C ALA A 218 -15.66 -2.66 11.31
N GLN A 219 -15.31 -1.67 10.48
CA GLN A 219 -15.11 -0.29 10.93
C GLN A 219 -16.39 0.33 11.50
N ARG A 220 -17.56 0.08 10.89
CA ARG A 220 -18.84 0.64 11.37
C ARG A 220 -19.22 0.12 12.76
N ARG A 221 -18.90 -1.14 13.08
CA ARG A 221 -19.18 -1.76 14.38
C ARG A 221 -18.35 -1.16 15.52
N HIS A 222 -17.21 -0.54 15.22
CA HIS A 222 -16.36 0.12 16.22
C HIS A 222 -16.75 1.60 16.45
N ALA A 223 -17.63 2.16 15.61
CA ALA A 223 -18.06 3.55 15.65
C ALA A 223 -19.51 3.74 16.17
N ALA A 224 -20.24 2.64 16.39
CA ALA A 224 -21.58 2.59 16.95
C ALA A 224 -21.52 2.08 18.39
#